data_AF-A0A7Y3J7E7-F1
#
_entry.id   AF-A0A7Y3J7E7-F1
#
_cell.length_a   1.000
_cell.length_b   1.000
_cell.length_c   1.000
_cell.angle_alpha   90.00
_cell.angle_beta   90.00
_cell.angle_gamma   90.00
#
_symmetry.space_group_name_H-M   'P 1'
#
loop_
_entity.id
_entity.type
_entity.pdbx_description
1 polymer ?
#
loop_
_entity_poly.entity_id
_entity_poly.type
_entity_poly.pdbx_seq_one_letter_code
_entity_poly.pdbx_strand_id
1 'polypeptide(L)'
;MKKLKHEGELFKAALLAGVRYAEGRKAVEFEATDSASDKALYVYRLLVHDRLIAPMPEEQISEKTIRHRLATWYARQLPDGHPLLS
;
A
#
# COMPACT_ATOMS: atom_id res chain seq x y z
N MET A 1 -7.09 -13.52 -4.78
CA MET A 1 -5.91 -12.64 -4.79
C MET A 1 -5.17 -12.89 -6.10
N LYS A 2 -5.03 -11.87 -6.97
CA LYS A 2 -4.26 -12.04 -8.22
C LYS A 2 -2.80 -12.20 -7.84
N LYS A 3 -2.12 -13.25 -8.32
CA LYS A 3 -0.72 -13.47 -7.98
C LYS A 3 0.14 -12.37 -8.61
N LEU A 4 0.89 -11.64 -7.78
CA LEU A 4 1.87 -10.66 -8.22
C LEU A 4 3.25 -11.34 -8.20
N LYS A 5 3.97 -11.33 -9.32
CA LYS A 5 5.28 -11.98 -9.42
C LYS A 5 6.34 -11.30 -8.54
N HIS A 6 6.31 -9.98 -8.48
CA HIS A 6 7.24 -9.15 -7.71
C HIS A 6 6.59 -8.51 -6.47
N GLU A 7 5.77 -9.27 -5.74
CA GLU A 7 4.94 -8.73 -4.64
C GLU A 7 5.75 -8.00 -3.56
N GLY A 8 6.94 -8.50 -3.20
CA GLY A 8 7.80 -7.86 -2.19
C GLY A 8 8.34 -6.50 -2.64
N GLU A 9 8.75 -6.38 -3.90
CA GLU A 9 9.25 -5.12 -4.47
C GLU A 9 8.11 -4.12 -4.70
N LEU A 10 6.97 -4.62 -5.21
CA LEU A 10 5.74 -3.83 -5.34
C LEU A 10 5.28 -3.31 -3.99
N PHE A 11 5.35 -4.10 -2.92
CA PHE A 11 5.00 -3.64 -1.58
C PHE A 11 5.93 -2.52 -1.09
N LYS A 12 7.26 -2.66 -1.26
CA LYS A 12 8.21 -1.62 -0.86
C LYS A 12 7.94 -0.31 -1.60
N ALA A 13 7.73 -0.37 -2.91
CA ALA A 13 7.40 0.79 -3.72
C ALA A 13 6.04 1.38 -3.35
N ALA A 14 5.03 0.53 -3.10
CA ALA A 14 3.71 0.95 -2.65
C ALA A 14 3.75 1.65 -1.30
N LEU A 15 4.55 1.16 -0.34
CA LEU A 15 4.69 1.77 0.97
C LEU A 15 5.31 3.16 0.86
N LEU A 16 6.37 3.30 0.05
CA LEU A 16 6.99 4.60 -0.21
C LEU A 16 6.01 5.59 -0.87
N ALA A 17 5.26 5.14 -1.87
CA ALA A 17 4.24 5.96 -2.53
C ALA A 17 3.11 6.34 -1.57
N GLY A 18 2.67 5.40 -0.72
CA GLY A 18 1.63 5.61 0.27
C GLY A 18 2.03 6.58 1.38
N VAL A 19 3.28 6.51 1.86
CA VAL A 19 3.85 7.48 2.81
C VAL A 19 3.84 8.88 2.21
N ARG A 20 4.39 9.04 0.99
CA ARG A 20 4.38 10.33 0.27
C ARG A 20 2.97 10.87 0.05
N TYR A 21 2.02 9.99 -0.28
CA TYR A 21 0.62 10.36 -0.42
C TYR A 21 0.05 10.89 0.90
N ALA A 22 0.27 10.19 2.00
CA ALA A 22 -0.26 10.55 3.32
C ALA A 22 0.33 11.88 3.86
N GLU A 23 1.64 12.07 3.72
CA GLU A 23 2.35 13.29 4.09
C GLU A 23 1.97 14.46 3.17
N GLY A 24 1.90 14.24 1.86
CA GLY A 24 1.45 15.25 0.90
C GLY A 24 0.02 15.73 1.15
N ARG A 25 -0.83 14.86 1.70
CA ARG A 25 -2.19 15.19 2.16
C ARG A 25 -2.23 15.92 3.50
N LYS A 26 -1.09 16.08 4.17
CA LYS A 26 -0.97 16.59 5.55
C LYS A 26 -1.84 15.80 6.55
N ALA A 27 -2.06 14.51 6.28
CA ALA A 27 -2.86 13.64 7.14
C ALA A 27 -2.05 13.06 8.30
N VAL A 28 -0.74 12.89 8.09
CA VAL A 28 0.22 12.34 9.06
C VAL A 28 1.63 12.77 8.67
N GLU A 29 2.54 12.74 9.63
CA GLU A 29 3.98 12.81 9.44
C GLU A 29 4.58 11.53 10.06
N PHE A 30 5.33 10.76 9.28
CA PHE A 30 5.91 9.50 9.75
C PHE A 30 7.34 9.70 10.23
N GLU A 31 7.69 9.09 11.35
CA GLU A 31 9.06 9.10 11.83
C GLU A 31 9.89 7.98 11.19
N ALA A 32 11.21 8.10 11.20
CA ALA A 32 12.11 7.05 10.70
C ALA A 32 12.04 5.76 11.53
N THR A 33 11.67 5.89 12.81
CA THR A 33 11.55 4.84 13.83
C THR A 33 10.24 4.05 13.74
N ASP A 34 9.21 4.62 13.10
CA ASP A 34 7.92 3.97 12.93
C ASP A 34 8.06 2.65 12.15
N SER A 35 7.38 1.61 12.65
CA SER A 35 7.45 0.29 12.04
C SER A 35 6.84 0.29 10.64
N ALA A 36 7.40 -0.52 9.73
CA ALA A 36 6.86 -0.64 8.38
C ALA A 36 5.42 -1.19 8.36
N SER A 37 5.06 -2.02 9.34
CA SER A 37 3.72 -2.59 9.48
C SER A 37 2.70 -1.52 9.91
N ASP A 38 3.07 -0.63 10.83
CA ASP A 38 2.19 0.46 11.26
C ASP A 38 1.98 1.48 10.15
N LYS A 39 3.05 1.86 9.44
CA LYS A 39 2.96 2.71 8.24
C LYS A 39 2.04 2.09 7.20
N ALA A 40 2.20 0.79 6.93
CA ALA A 40 1.37 0.09 5.95
C ALA A 40 -0.12 0.06 6.36
N LEU A 41 -0.41 -0.19 7.63
CA LEU A 41 -1.78 -0.17 8.15
C LEU A 41 -2.41 1.22 8.04
N TYR A 42 -1.68 2.27 8.44
CA TYR A 42 -2.15 3.65 8.36
C TYR A 42 -2.44 4.02 6.91
N VAL A 43 -1.48 3.79 6.01
CA VAL A 43 -1.62 4.06 4.57
C VAL A 43 -2.83 3.33 4.01
N TYR A 44 -3.01 2.04 4.31
CA TYR A 44 -4.18 1.29 3.86
C TYR A 44 -5.50 1.93 4.32
N ARG A 45 -5.59 2.31 5.60
CA ARG A 45 -6.79 2.95 6.15
C ARG A 45 -7.05 4.31 5.50
N LEU A 46 -6.02 5.09 5.24
CA LEU A 46 -6.14 6.38 4.56
C LEU A 46 -6.60 6.20 3.10
N LEU A 47 -6.04 5.24 2.37
CA LEU A 47 -6.45 4.96 0.99
C LEU A 47 -7.90 4.43 0.92
N VAL A 48 -8.37 3.69 1.93
CA VAL A 48 -9.77 3.29 2.07
C VAL A 48 -10.67 4.49 2.36
N HIS A 49 -10.26 5.34 3.31
CA HIS A 49 -10.96 6.58 3.65
C HIS A 49 -11.15 7.49 2.43
N ASP A 50 -10.09 7.63 1.63
CA ASP A 50 -10.09 8.43 0.40
C ASP A 50 -10.69 7.69 -0.82
N ARG A 51 -11.24 6.49 -0.61
CA ARG A 51 -11.92 5.66 -1.62
C ARG A 51 -11.04 5.26 -2.80
N LEU A 52 -9.72 5.24 -2.61
CA LEU A 52 -8.74 4.75 -3.59
C LEU A 52 -8.60 3.22 -3.55
N ILE A 53 -8.91 2.60 -2.41
CA ILE A 53 -8.97 1.15 -2.21
C ILE A 53 -10.32 0.79 -1.58
N ALA A 54 -10.92 -0.33 -2.00
CA ALA A 54 -12.12 -0.85 -1.36
C ALA A 54 -11.80 -1.42 0.04
N PRO A 55 -12.62 -1.13 1.06
CA PRO A 55 -12.43 -1.68 2.40
C PRO A 55 -12.50 -3.20 2.39
N MET A 56 -11.68 -3.82 3.24
CA MET A 56 -11.80 -5.23 3.61
C MET A 56 -12.55 -5.38 4.93
N PRO A 57 -13.20 -6.52 5.16
CA PRO A 57 -13.73 -6.88 6.47
C PRO A 57 -12.63 -6.86 7.54
N GLU A 58 -12.99 -6.50 8.77
CA GLU A 58 -12.04 -6.30 9.86
C GLU A 58 -11.29 -7.59 10.22
N GLU A 59 -11.96 -8.73 10.15
CA GLU A 59 -11.36 -10.06 10.37
C GLU A 59 -10.31 -10.44 9.31
N GLN A 60 -10.29 -9.76 8.17
CA GLN A 60 -9.31 -9.96 7.12
C GLN A 60 -8.12 -9.01 7.23
N ILE A 61 -8.17 -7.99 8.09
CA ILE A 61 -7.09 -7.01 8.27
C ILE A 61 -5.91 -7.69 8.98
N SER A 62 -4.94 -8.10 8.17
CA SER A 62 -3.69 -8.70 8.62
C SER A 62 -2.52 -8.13 7.82
N GLU A 63 -1.31 -8.19 8.35
CA GLU A 63 -0.12 -7.65 7.65
C GLU A 63 -0.01 -8.19 6.22
N LYS A 64 -0.20 -9.51 6.03
CA LYS A 64 -0.14 -10.16 4.71
C LYS A 64 -1.16 -9.57 3.72
N THR A 65 -2.39 -9.37 4.15
CA THR A 65 -3.46 -8.83 3.28
C THR A 65 -3.28 -7.35 2.98
N ILE A 66 -2.82 -6.56 3.96
CA ILE A 66 -2.48 -5.14 3.80
C ILE A 66 -1.37 -4.99 2.76
N ARG A 67 -0.29 -5.76 2.90
CA ARG A 67 0.82 -5.81 1.94
C ARG A 67 0.33 -6.06 0.53
N HIS A 68 -0.54 -7.07 0.37
CA HIS A 68 -1.13 -7.39 -0.93
C HIS A 68 -1.99 -6.26 -1.50
N ARG A 69 -2.82 -5.61 -0.66
CA ARG A 69 -3.69 -4.50 -1.09
C ARG A 69 -2.86 -3.30 -1.55
N LEU A 70 -1.83 -2.93 -0.81
CA LEU A 70 -0.93 -1.84 -1.17
C LEU A 70 -0.16 -2.16 -2.46
N ALA A 71 0.41 -3.36 -2.57
CA ALA A 71 1.10 -3.80 -3.78
C ALA A 71 0.16 -3.76 -5.00
N THR A 72 -1.09 -4.20 -4.85
CA THR A 72 -2.10 -4.15 -5.93
C THR A 72 -2.48 -2.73 -6.30
N TRP A 73 -2.66 -1.84 -5.31
CA TRP A 73 -2.96 -0.43 -5.54
C TRP A 73 -1.84 0.28 -6.31
N TYR A 74 -0.59 0.02 -5.94
CA TYR A 74 0.55 0.61 -6.63
C TYR A 74 0.76 0.01 -8.03
N ALA A 75 0.59 -1.31 -8.18
CA ALA A 75 0.68 -1.98 -9.48
C ALA A 75 -0.28 -1.39 -10.52
N ARG A 76 -1.46 -0.91 -10.12
CA ARG A 76 -2.43 -0.25 -11.01
C ARG A 76 -1.99 1.13 -11.51
N GLN A 77 -1.00 1.74 -10.88
CA GLN A 77 -0.45 3.05 -11.26
C GLN A 77 0.77 2.93 -12.18
N LEU A 78 1.35 1.73 -12.28
CA LEU A 78 2.49 1.47 -13.13
C LEU A 78 2.04 1.34 -14.60
N PRO A 79 2.86 1.81 -15.56
CA PRO A 79 2.55 1.65 -16.97
C PRO A 79 2.55 0.18 -17.37
N ASP A 80 1.78 -0.15 -18.41
CA ASP A 80 1.78 -1.49 -18.97
C ASP A 80 3.20 -1.89 -19.43
N GLY A 81 3.60 -3.13 -19.13
CA GLY A 81 4.95 -3.61 -19.43
C GLY A 81 6.02 -3.19 -18.40
N HIS A 82 5.65 -2.55 -17.30
CA HIS A 82 6.60 -2.26 -16.21
C HIS A 82 7.25 -3.56 -15.68
N PRO A 83 8.56 -3.59 -15.39
CA PRO A 83 9.26 -4.81 -14.94
C PRO A 83 8.65 -5.49 -13.70
N LEU A 84 8.04 -4.71 -12.82
CA LEU A 84 7.35 -5.24 -11.63
C LEU A 84 5.99 -5.90 -11.92
N LEU A 85 5.44 -5.72 -13.13
CA LEU A 85 4.18 -6.32 -13.57
C LEU A 85 4.38 -7.58 -14.43
N SER A 86 5.60 -7.80 -14.94
CA SER A 86 5.94 -8.94 -15.82
C SER A 86 6.01 -10.27 -15.11
#